data_AF-A0A9X4EGU6-F1
#
_entry.id   AF-A0A9X4EGU6-F1
#
_cell.length_a   1.000
_cell.length_b   1.000
_cell.length_c   1.000
_cell.angle_alpha   90.00
_cell.angle_beta   90.00
_cell.angle_gamma   90.00
#
_symmetry.space_group_name_H-M   'P 1'
#
loop_
_entity.id
_entity.type
_entity.pdbx_description
1 polymer ?
#
loop_
_entity_poly.entity_id
_entity_poly.type
_entity_poly.pdbx_seq_one_letter_code
_entity_poly.pdbx_strand_id
1 'polypeptide(L)'
;MRELFDDLLATIVFFIIFALIGNIFIATGVGMAVGVAQLFWTRYKGKRIEPLQWMGVGLVIVFGGLTLFTHDSRFIMVKPSIIHFAIGFIMLRRGWLERYLPPIAAENLPVSMVVGWGYGWAGLMFVLGISNIVVALTCSPVVWGWFLSVGAIGAKLVFFGIQYVIFRTTVVRRIRASQPVVSG
;
A
#
# COMPACT_ATOMS: atom_id res chain seq x y z
N MET A 1 13.95 -3.86 -19.38
CA MET A 1 12.83 -4.62 -20.00
C MET A 1 12.87 -6.12 -19.74
N ARG A 2 14.03 -6.81 -19.74
CA ARG A 2 14.09 -8.26 -19.49
C ARG A 2 13.71 -8.69 -18.06
N GLU A 3 14.03 -7.86 -17.06
CA GLU A 3 13.79 -8.19 -15.64
C GLU A 3 12.31 -8.16 -15.24
N LEU A 4 11.52 -7.29 -15.87
CA LEU A 4 10.05 -7.28 -15.72
C LEU A 4 9.41 -8.55 -16.27
N PHE A 5 9.97 -9.12 -17.35
CA PHE A 5 9.50 -10.38 -17.92
C PHE A 5 9.77 -11.56 -17.00
N ASP A 6 10.92 -11.55 -16.32
CA ASP A 6 11.28 -12.60 -15.36
C ASP A 6 10.40 -12.53 -14.09
N ASP A 7 10.12 -11.33 -13.56
CA ASP A 7 9.20 -11.12 -12.42
C ASP A 7 7.73 -11.49 -12.74
N LEU A 8 7.29 -11.21 -13.98
CA LEU A 8 5.95 -11.58 -14.43
C LEU A 8 5.80 -13.09 -14.60
N LEU A 9 6.87 -13.82 -14.92
CA LEU A 9 6.81 -15.26 -15.17
C LEU A 9 6.41 -16.05 -13.92
N ALA A 10 7.02 -15.77 -12.76
CA ALA A 10 6.62 -16.40 -11.50
C ALA A 10 5.16 -16.11 -11.14
N THR A 11 4.72 -14.87 -11.39
CA THR A 11 3.33 -14.44 -11.18
C THR A 11 2.37 -15.17 -12.13
N ILE A 12 2.71 -15.27 -13.41
CA ILE A 12 1.93 -15.99 -14.42
C ILE A 12 1.81 -17.48 -14.07
N VAL A 13 2.93 -18.12 -13.70
CA VAL A 13 2.93 -19.53 -13.29
C VAL A 13 2.08 -19.75 -12.04
N PHE A 14 2.17 -18.86 -11.04
CA PHE A 14 1.32 -18.89 -9.85
C PHE A 14 -0.17 -18.86 -10.24
N PHE A 15 -0.59 -17.91 -11.09
CA PHE A 15 -1.99 -17.78 -11.49
C PHE A 15 -2.48 -18.97 -12.31
N ILE A 16 -1.64 -19.52 -13.20
CA ILE A 16 -1.97 -20.71 -13.99
C ILE A 16 -2.19 -21.92 -13.07
N ILE A 17 -1.28 -22.18 -12.14
CA ILE A 17 -1.40 -23.31 -11.22
C ILE A 17 -2.59 -23.14 -10.28
N PHE A 18 -2.82 -21.92 -9.79
CA PHE A 18 -3.99 -21.63 -8.98
C PHE A 18 -5.30 -21.86 -9.75
N ALA A 19 -5.38 -21.42 -11.01
CA ALA A 19 -6.56 -21.60 -11.86
C ALA A 19 -6.84 -23.08 -12.19
N LEU A 20 -5.79 -23.90 -12.34
CA LEU A 20 -5.92 -25.32 -12.69
C LEU A 20 -6.21 -26.22 -11.48
N ILE A 21 -5.64 -25.91 -10.31
CA ILE A 21 -5.67 -26.80 -9.14
C ILE A 21 -6.64 -26.29 -8.07
N GLY A 22 -6.91 -24.99 -8.01
CA GLY A 22 -7.72 -24.35 -6.97
C GLY A 22 -7.08 -24.36 -5.58
N ASN A 23 -5.91 -25.00 -5.41
CA ASN A 23 -5.21 -25.10 -4.14
C ASN A 23 -4.11 -24.03 -4.05
N ILE A 24 -4.37 -23.02 -3.23
CA ILE A 24 -3.46 -21.89 -3.03
C ILE A 24 -2.11 -22.30 -2.43
N PHE A 25 -2.04 -23.35 -1.62
CA PHE A 25 -0.78 -23.78 -0.99
C PHE A 25 0.20 -24.33 -2.02
N ILE A 26 -0.30 -25.13 -2.97
CA ILE A 26 0.50 -25.67 -4.08
C ILE A 26 0.91 -24.54 -5.04
N ALA A 27 -0.02 -23.66 -5.40
CA ALA A 27 0.28 -22.52 -6.27
C ALA A 27 1.35 -21.60 -5.66
N THR A 28 1.25 -21.32 -4.35
CA THR A 28 2.21 -20.50 -3.61
C THR A 28 3.58 -21.18 -3.53
N GLY A 29 3.62 -22.47 -3.20
CA GLY A 29 4.87 -23.23 -3.14
C GLY A 29 5.59 -23.28 -4.49
N VAL A 30 4.86 -23.54 -5.57
CA VAL A 30 5.45 -23.59 -6.92
C VAL A 30 5.85 -22.20 -7.41
N GLY A 31 5.02 -21.17 -7.21
CA GLY A 31 5.35 -19.80 -7.58
C GLY A 31 6.60 -19.29 -6.86
N MET A 32 6.74 -19.60 -5.56
CA MET A 32 7.96 -19.31 -4.81
C MET A 32 9.17 -20.07 -5.34
N ALA A 33 9.04 -21.37 -5.61
CA ALA A 33 10.14 -22.17 -6.14
C ALA A 33 10.64 -21.63 -7.50
N VAL A 34 9.73 -21.22 -8.37
CA VAL A 34 10.05 -20.61 -9.67
C VAL A 34 10.75 -19.26 -9.48
N GLY A 35 10.21 -18.37 -8.64
CA GLY A 35 10.83 -17.06 -8.38
C GLY A 35 12.23 -17.17 -7.76
N VAL A 36 12.42 -18.10 -6.82
CA VAL A 36 13.74 -18.39 -6.23
C VAL A 36 14.69 -18.95 -7.28
N ALA A 37 14.26 -19.92 -8.09
CA ALA A 37 15.07 -20.50 -9.16
C ALA A 37 15.51 -19.45 -10.19
N GLN A 38 14.64 -18.52 -10.56
CA GLN A 38 14.95 -17.42 -11.47
C GLN A 38 15.99 -16.45 -10.89
N LEU A 39 15.88 -16.13 -9.60
CA LEU A 39 16.87 -15.28 -8.93
C LEU A 39 18.26 -15.95 -8.92
N PHE A 40 18.31 -17.25 -8.58
CA PHE A 40 19.56 -18.01 -8.58
C PHE A 40 20.16 -18.15 -9.99
N TRP A 41 19.33 -18.37 -11.01
CA TRP A 41 19.75 -18.40 -12.41
C TRP A 41 20.31 -17.05 -12.87
N THR A 42 19.69 -15.95 -12.45
CA THR A 42 20.14 -14.58 -12.73
C THR A 42 21.47 -14.27 -12.03
N ARG A 43 21.65 -14.77 -10.80
CA ARG A 43 22.91 -14.69 -10.05
C ARG A 43 24.04 -15.50 -10.68
N TYR A 44 23.72 -16.69 -11.22
CA TYR A 44 24.65 -17.57 -11.92
C TYR A 44 25.12 -16.94 -13.24
N LYS A 45 24.27 -16.17 -13.92
CA LYS A 45 24.60 -15.40 -15.12
C LYS A 45 25.41 -14.11 -14.87
N GLY A 46 25.93 -13.91 -13.65
CA GLY A 46 26.87 -12.84 -13.33
C GLY A 46 26.29 -11.44 -13.16
N LYS A 47 24.95 -11.30 -13.11
CA LYS A 47 24.34 -10.01 -12.81
C LYS A 47 24.44 -9.67 -11.32
N ARG A 48 24.76 -8.40 -11.00
CA ARG A 48 24.74 -7.90 -9.62
C ARG A 48 23.28 -7.77 -9.18
N ILE A 49 22.89 -8.57 -8.20
CA ILE A 49 21.58 -8.49 -7.56
C ILE A 49 21.66 -7.42 -6.48
N GLU A 50 20.77 -6.44 -6.52
CA GLU A 50 20.74 -5.36 -5.54
C GLU A 50 20.29 -5.89 -4.16
N PRO A 51 20.78 -5.30 -3.05
CA PRO A 51 20.40 -5.71 -1.69
C PRO A 51 18.88 -5.74 -1.45
N LEU A 52 18.14 -4.85 -2.13
CA LEU A 52 16.68 -4.78 -2.04
C LEU A 52 15.98 -6.02 -2.63
N GLN A 53 16.53 -6.61 -3.71
CA GLN A 53 16.01 -7.86 -4.28
C GLN A 53 16.27 -9.05 -3.36
N TRP A 54 17.44 -9.10 -2.71
CA TRP A 54 17.74 -10.12 -1.69
C TRP A 54 16.82 -10.00 -0.47
N MET A 55 16.52 -8.78 -0.03
CA MET A 55 15.54 -8.56 1.02
C MET A 55 14.14 -9.02 0.61
N GLY A 56 13.71 -8.73 -0.62
CA GLY A 56 12.42 -9.18 -1.15
C GLY A 56 12.30 -10.71 -1.18
N VAL A 57 13.32 -11.41 -1.67
CA VAL A 57 13.34 -12.88 -1.73
C VAL A 57 13.43 -13.49 -0.33
N GLY A 58 14.25 -12.91 0.56
CA GLY A 58 14.30 -13.30 1.97
C GLY A 58 12.94 -13.15 2.63
N LEU A 59 12.21 -12.08 2.34
CA LEU A 59 10.85 -11.87 2.85
C LEU A 59 9.89 -12.93 2.30
N VAL A 60 9.92 -13.20 1.00
CA VAL A 60 9.06 -14.22 0.37
C VAL A 60 9.34 -15.61 0.94
N ILE A 61 10.61 -16.00 1.10
CA ILE A 61 11.01 -17.28 1.68
C ILE A 61 10.61 -17.38 3.16
N VAL A 62 10.87 -16.34 3.95
CA VAL A 62 10.55 -16.35 5.39
C VAL A 62 9.04 -16.36 5.61
N PHE A 63 8.29 -15.50 4.93
CA PHE A 63 6.84 -15.39 5.11
C PHE A 63 6.08 -16.54 4.43
N GLY A 64 6.47 -16.94 3.22
CA GLY A 64 5.88 -18.10 2.55
C GLY A 64 6.25 -19.42 3.23
N GLY A 65 7.48 -19.54 3.73
CA GLY A 65 7.93 -20.66 4.56
C GLY A 65 7.20 -20.71 5.91
N LEU A 66 7.03 -19.58 6.61
CA LEU A 66 6.19 -19.52 7.81
C LEU A 66 4.75 -19.94 7.52
N THR A 67 4.17 -19.49 6.40
CA THR A 67 2.79 -19.81 6.01
C THR A 67 2.59 -21.32 5.82
N LEU A 68 3.59 -22.01 5.27
CA LEU A 68 3.59 -23.47 5.14
C LEU A 68 3.88 -24.19 6.47
N PHE A 69 4.67 -23.59 7.35
CA PHE A 69 5.14 -24.23 8.58
C PHE A 69 4.16 -24.09 9.76
N THR A 70 3.62 -22.89 9.99
CA THR A 70 2.74 -22.64 11.16
C THR A 70 1.32 -23.13 10.95
N HIS A 71 0.90 -23.41 9.70
CA HIS A 71 -0.51 -23.63 9.33
C HIS A 71 -1.46 -22.50 9.78
N ASP A 72 -0.92 -21.41 10.33
CA ASP A 72 -1.64 -20.27 10.86
C ASP A 72 -1.06 -18.99 10.25
N SER A 73 -1.80 -18.47 9.29
CA SER A 73 -1.49 -17.26 8.52
C SER A 73 -1.82 -15.97 9.28
N ARG A 74 -2.54 -16.07 10.41
CA ARG A 74 -3.09 -14.90 11.12
C ARG A 74 -2.01 -14.01 11.70
N PHE A 75 -0.89 -14.57 12.15
CA PHE A 75 0.21 -13.77 12.70
C PHE A 75 0.84 -12.84 11.66
N ILE A 76 0.88 -13.26 10.39
CA ILE A 76 1.36 -12.44 9.28
C ILE A 76 0.32 -11.38 8.92
N MET A 77 -0.95 -11.76 8.88
CA MET A 77 -2.06 -10.91 8.45
C MET A 77 -2.35 -9.74 9.39
N VAL A 78 -1.99 -9.83 10.68
CA VAL A 78 -2.18 -8.76 11.66
C VAL A 78 -1.09 -7.68 11.59
N LYS A 79 0.12 -7.99 11.10
CA LYS A 79 1.25 -7.04 11.03
C LYS A 79 0.90 -5.69 10.38
N PRO A 80 0.17 -5.64 9.24
CA PRO A 80 -0.25 -4.37 8.63
C PRO A 80 -1.10 -3.49 9.56
N SER A 81 -1.92 -4.07 10.44
CA SER A 81 -2.74 -3.28 11.38
C SER A 81 -1.87 -2.48 12.35
N ILE A 82 -0.78 -3.07 12.84
CA ILE A 82 0.18 -2.37 13.72
C ILE A 82 0.74 -1.13 13.02
N ILE A 83 1.11 -1.28 11.74
CA ILE A 83 1.63 -0.16 10.93
C ILE A 83 0.56 0.91 10.73
N HIS A 84 -0.66 0.52 10.36
CA HIS A 84 -1.77 1.47 10.18
C HIS A 84 -2.05 2.24 11.48
N PHE A 85 -2.09 1.56 12.63
CA PHE A 85 -2.28 2.24 13.92
C PHE A 85 -1.12 3.16 14.28
N ALA A 86 0.13 2.71 14.14
CA ALA A 86 1.30 3.54 14.41
C ALA A 86 1.30 4.83 13.57
N ILE A 87 1.01 4.72 12.26
CA ILE A 87 0.88 5.87 11.38
C ILE A 87 -0.31 6.74 11.80
N GLY A 88 -1.47 6.14 12.11
CA GLY A 88 -2.66 6.84 12.59
C GLY A 88 -2.38 7.68 13.85
N PHE A 89 -1.65 7.11 14.82
CA PHE A 89 -1.22 7.83 16.02
C PHE A 89 -0.28 9.00 15.70
N ILE A 90 0.69 8.81 14.81
CA ILE A 90 1.59 9.91 14.38
C ILE A 90 0.80 11.03 13.71
N MET A 91 -0.23 10.69 12.93
CA MET A 91 -1.13 11.65 12.26
C MET A 91 -2.09 12.38 13.21
N LEU A 92 -2.20 11.99 14.49
CA LEU A 92 -2.94 12.77 15.48
C LEU A 92 -2.18 14.04 15.89
N ARG A 93 -0.90 14.17 15.53
CA ARG A 93 -0.17 15.42 15.72
C ARG A 93 -0.81 16.52 14.88
N ARG A 94 -1.26 17.60 15.53
CA ARG A 94 -1.82 18.78 14.85
C ARG A 94 -0.83 19.34 13.82
N GLY A 95 -1.33 19.65 12.62
CA GLY A 95 -0.54 20.25 11.54
C GLY A 95 0.42 19.30 10.82
N TRP A 96 0.38 17.98 11.09
CA TRP A 96 1.27 17.02 10.41
C TRP A 96 1.15 17.04 8.89
N LEU A 97 -0.03 17.39 8.36
CA LEU A 97 -0.33 17.43 6.93
C LEU A 97 0.29 18.66 6.23
N GLU A 98 0.56 19.75 6.97
CA GLU A 98 1.05 21.02 6.41
C GLU A 98 2.40 20.84 5.70
N ARG A 99 3.30 20.01 6.26
CA ARG A 99 4.62 19.72 5.68
C ARG A 99 4.56 18.96 4.34
N TYR A 100 3.40 18.42 3.99
CA TYR A 100 3.19 17.65 2.76
C TYR A 100 2.41 18.43 1.70
N LEU A 101 1.99 19.66 2.01
CA LEU A 101 1.29 20.51 1.05
C LEU A 101 2.29 21.30 0.19
N PRO A 102 1.97 21.52 -1.10
CA PRO A 102 2.74 22.46 -1.90
C PRO A 102 2.56 23.88 -1.35
N PRO A 103 3.56 24.78 -1.48
CA PRO A 103 3.52 26.13 -0.91
C PRO A 103 2.24 26.90 -1.28
N ILE A 104 1.82 26.82 -2.54
CA ILE A 104 0.60 27.48 -3.04
C ILE A 104 -0.67 27.03 -2.30
N ALA A 105 -0.75 25.76 -1.88
CA ALA A 105 -1.88 25.28 -1.11
C ALA A 105 -1.78 25.69 0.36
N ALA A 106 -0.57 25.63 0.95
CA ALA A 106 -0.33 26.03 2.32
C ALA A 106 -0.67 27.51 2.60
N GLU A 107 -0.35 28.40 1.66
CA GLU A 107 -0.61 29.84 1.79
C GLU A 107 -2.09 30.21 1.63
N ASN A 108 -2.82 29.46 0.80
CA ASN A 108 -4.20 29.81 0.43
C ASN A 108 -5.24 29.05 1.25
N LEU A 109 -4.92 27.88 1.81
CA LEU A 109 -5.88 27.07 2.58
C LEU A 109 -6.02 27.56 4.04
N PRO A 110 -7.23 27.53 4.61
CA PRO A 110 -7.41 27.76 6.03
C PRO A 110 -6.67 26.68 6.85
N VAL A 111 -5.95 27.08 7.90
CA VAL A 111 -5.28 26.15 8.82
C VAL A 111 -6.26 25.14 9.44
N SER A 112 -7.46 25.59 9.83
CA SER A 112 -8.50 24.72 10.38
C SER A 112 -8.91 23.60 9.42
N MET A 113 -8.94 23.89 8.12
CA MET A 113 -9.27 22.93 7.08
C MET A 113 -8.15 21.90 6.93
N VAL A 114 -6.89 22.35 6.83
CA VAL A 114 -5.73 21.45 6.72
C VAL A 114 -5.62 20.52 7.93
N VAL A 115 -5.81 21.06 9.14
CA VAL A 115 -5.83 20.28 10.38
C VAL A 115 -6.97 19.26 10.38
N GLY A 116 -8.18 19.65 9.98
CA GLY A 116 -9.33 18.74 9.89
C GLY A 116 -9.09 17.56 8.94
N TRP A 117 -8.52 17.82 7.76
CA TRP A 117 -8.12 16.77 6.82
C TRP A 117 -6.99 15.90 7.35
N GLY A 118 -6.05 16.48 8.10
CA GLY A 118 -5.02 15.73 8.80
C GLY A 118 -5.59 14.72 9.79
N TYR A 119 -6.62 15.09 10.55
CA TYR A 119 -7.34 14.16 11.44
C TYR A 119 -8.19 13.15 10.67
N GLY A 120 -8.77 13.54 9.53
CA GLY A 120 -9.48 12.62 8.65
C GLY A 120 -8.58 11.48 8.15
N TRP A 121 -7.33 11.78 7.79
CA TRP A 121 -6.33 10.75 7.47
C TRP A 121 -5.99 9.84 8.65
N ALA A 122 -5.84 10.41 9.85
CA ALA A 122 -5.62 9.61 11.06
C ALA A 122 -6.79 8.62 11.26
N GLY A 123 -8.03 9.12 11.18
CA GLY A 123 -9.25 8.31 11.25
C GLY A 123 -9.28 7.21 10.20
N LEU A 124 -8.94 7.51 8.94
CA LEU A 124 -8.83 6.52 7.88
C LEU A 124 -7.82 5.42 8.22
N MET A 125 -6.65 5.77 8.76
CA MET A 125 -5.66 4.78 9.18
C MET A 125 -6.19 3.86 10.29
N PHE A 126 -6.91 4.41 11.28
CA PHE A 126 -7.55 3.59 12.31
C PHE A 126 -8.62 2.65 11.72
N VAL A 127 -9.48 3.15 10.84
CA VAL A 127 -10.50 2.35 10.16
C VAL A 127 -9.86 1.22 9.35
N LEU A 128 -8.79 1.50 8.61
CA LEU A 128 -8.08 0.48 7.84
C LEU A 128 -7.35 -0.52 8.75
N GLY A 129 -6.78 -0.07 9.86
CA GLY A 129 -6.15 -0.94 10.86
C GLY A 129 -7.14 -1.92 11.48
N ILE A 130 -8.31 -1.43 11.91
CA ILE A 130 -9.41 -2.25 12.45
C ILE A 130 -9.94 -3.19 11.37
N SER A 131 -10.22 -2.68 10.17
CA SER A 131 -10.71 -3.49 9.05
C SER A 131 -9.73 -4.60 8.68
N ASN A 132 -8.43 -4.33 8.70
CA ASN A 132 -7.40 -5.35 8.48
C ASN A 132 -7.40 -6.42 9.57
N ILE A 133 -7.61 -6.06 10.85
CA ILE A 133 -7.75 -7.05 11.94
C ILE A 133 -8.98 -7.92 11.69
N VAL A 134 -10.13 -7.32 11.40
CA VAL A 134 -11.37 -8.05 11.14
C VAL A 134 -11.15 -9.04 10.00
N VAL A 135 -10.65 -8.57 8.86
CA VAL A 135 -10.35 -9.41 7.70
C VAL A 135 -9.31 -10.49 8.04
N ALA A 136 -8.30 -10.18 8.84
CA ALA A 136 -7.29 -11.15 9.28
C ALA A 136 -7.85 -12.26 10.17
N LEU A 137 -8.88 -11.96 10.98
CA LEU A 137 -9.50 -12.92 11.89
C LEU A 137 -10.63 -13.72 11.27
N THR A 138 -11.37 -13.14 10.32
CA THR A 138 -12.60 -13.74 9.77
C THR A 138 -12.46 -14.27 8.35
N CYS A 139 -11.48 -13.81 7.58
CA CYS A 139 -11.38 -14.11 6.15
C CYS A 139 -10.14 -14.95 5.80
N SER A 140 -10.16 -15.54 4.60
CA SER A 140 -9.03 -16.30 4.07
C SER A 140 -7.87 -15.37 3.64
N PRO A 141 -6.63 -15.89 3.54
CA PRO A 141 -5.48 -15.13 3.04
C PRO A 141 -5.68 -14.48 1.66
N VAL A 142 -6.48 -15.11 0.79
CA VAL A 142 -6.83 -14.56 -0.53
C VAL A 142 -7.63 -13.26 -0.40
N VAL A 143 -8.69 -13.30 0.41
CA VAL A 143 -9.56 -12.13 0.63
C VAL A 143 -8.77 -11.02 1.33
N TRP A 144 -7.90 -11.38 2.28
CA TRP A 144 -7.01 -10.43 2.93
C TRP A 144 -6.01 -9.76 1.96
N GLY A 145 -5.42 -10.54 1.04
CA GLY A 145 -4.54 -10.00 0.00
C GLY A 145 -5.25 -9.00 -0.90
N TRP A 146 -6.49 -9.30 -1.33
CA TRP A 146 -7.34 -8.37 -2.07
C TRP A 146 -7.71 -7.12 -1.26
N PHE A 147 -8.03 -7.30 0.02
CA PHE A 147 -8.31 -6.18 0.91
C PHE A 147 -7.09 -5.24 1.02
N LEU A 148 -5.88 -5.75 1.19
CA LEU A 148 -4.69 -4.91 1.26
C LEU A 148 -4.38 -4.22 -0.07
N SER A 149 -4.37 -4.97 -1.16
CA SER A 149 -3.93 -4.48 -2.48
C SER A 149 -4.94 -3.55 -3.12
N VAL A 150 -6.24 -3.82 -2.97
CA VAL A 150 -7.30 -3.04 -3.62
C VAL A 150 -8.10 -2.24 -2.62
N GLY A 151 -8.54 -2.86 -1.52
CA GLY A 151 -9.38 -2.19 -0.53
C GLY A 151 -8.67 -1.03 0.17
N ALA A 152 -7.54 -1.31 0.82
CA ALA A 152 -6.80 -0.33 1.61
C ALA A 152 -6.12 0.73 0.74
N ILE A 153 -5.56 0.36 -0.41
CA ILE A 153 -4.99 1.31 -1.37
C ILE A 153 -6.11 2.15 -2.01
N GLY A 154 -7.18 1.51 -2.48
CA GLY A 154 -8.33 2.18 -3.07
C GLY A 154 -8.95 3.20 -2.12
N ALA A 155 -9.14 2.85 -0.85
CA ALA A 155 -9.65 3.78 0.16
C ALA A 155 -8.76 5.01 0.34
N LYS A 156 -7.42 4.84 0.37
CA LYS A 156 -6.47 5.95 0.46
C LYS A 156 -6.50 6.83 -0.80
N LEU A 157 -6.58 6.23 -1.98
CA LEU A 157 -6.66 6.95 -3.25
C LEU A 157 -7.96 7.74 -3.39
N VAL A 158 -9.09 7.15 -3.01
CA VAL A 158 -10.39 7.83 -3.00
C VAL A 158 -10.35 9.01 -2.03
N PHE A 159 -9.86 8.78 -0.80
CA PHE A 159 -9.76 9.84 0.21
C PHE A 159 -8.85 10.98 -0.26
N PHE A 160 -7.68 10.65 -0.84
CA PHE A 160 -6.77 11.62 -1.43
C PHE A 160 -7.42 12.38 -2.60
N GLY A 161 -8.14 11.70 -3.48
CA GLY A 161 -8.82 12.33 -4.62
C GLY A 161 -9.86 13.34 -4.18
N ILE A 162 -10.67 12.99 -3.17
CA ILE A 162 -11.66 13.90 -2.57
C ILE A 162 -10.94 15.12 -1.95
N GLN A 163 -9.90 14.89 -1.13
CA GLN A 163 -9.11 15.97 -0.56
C GLN A 163 -8.54 16.89 -1.65
N TYR A 164 -7.94 16.31 -2.70
CA TYR A 164 -7.32 17.05 -3.78
C TYR A 164 -8.32 17.97 -4.48
N VAL A 165 -9.50 17.46 -4.84
CA VAL A 165 -10.55 18.26 -5.50
C VAL A 165 -10.99 19.41 -4.60
N ILE A 166 -11.22 19.14 -3.32
CA ILE A 166 -11.67 20.14 -2.35
C ILE A 166 -10.57 21.21 -2.11
N PHE A 167 -9.31 20.79 -1.99
CA PHE A 167 -8.19 21.71 -1.79
C PHE A 167 -7.99 22.58 -3.04
N ARG A 168 -7.96 21.96 -4.21
CA ARG A 168 -7.81 22.65 -5.49
C ARG A 168 -8.92 23.68 -5.71
N THR A 169 -10.17 23.31 -5.50
CA THR A 169 -11.30 24.23 -5.67
C THR A 169 -11.26 25.40 -4.69
N THR A 170 -10.86 25.15 -3.43
CA THR A 170 -10.72 26.19 -2.40
C THR A 170 -9.58 27.16 -2.73
N VAL A 171 -8.42 26.65 -3.13
CA VAL A 171 -7.25 27.46 -3.53
C VAL A 171 -7.60 28.34 -4.73
N VAL A 172 -8.19 27.76 -5.80
CA VAL A 172 -8.57 28.52 -7.00
C VAL A 172 -9.59 29.62 -6.68
N ARG A 173 -10.58 29.33 -5.83
CA ARG A 173 -11.58 30.34 -5.41
C ARG A 173 -10.93 31.50 -4.65
N ARG A 174 -9.98 31.21 -3.76
CA ARG A 174 -9.30 32.23 -2.97
C ARG A 174 -8.35 33.09 -3.80
N ILE A 175 -7.57 32.48 -4.70
CA ILE A 175 -6.70 33.23 -5.61
C ILE A 175 -7.52 34.20 -6.47
N ARG A 176 -8.68 33.77 -7.00
CA ARG A 176 -9.56 34.65 -7.80
C ARG A 176 -10.16 35.80 -6.98
N ALA A 177 -10.53 35.56 -5.73
CA ALA A 177 -11.06 36.59 -4.84
C ALA A 177 -10.01 37.64 -4.43
N SER A 178 -8.73 37.27 -4.45
CA SER A 178 -7.61 38.16 -4.11
C SER A 178 -7.08 39.00 -5.29
N GLN A 179 -7.59 38.80 -6.51
CA GLN A 179 -7.20 39.63 -7.66
C GLN A 179 -7.92 40.98 -7.58
N PRO A 180 -7.20 42.12 -7.62
CA PRO A 180 -7.82 43.43 -7.64
C PRO A 180 -8.70 43.56 -8.89
N VAL A 181 -9.94 44.01 -8.72
CA VAL A 181 -10.82 44.37 -9.84
C VAL A 181 -10.12 45.48 -10.60
N VAL A 182 -9.61 45.18 -11.80
CA VAL A 182 -9.13 46.20 -12.73
C VAL A 182 -10.35 46.94 -13.22
N SER A 183 -10.77 47.96 -12.47
CA SER A 183 -11.76 48.94 -12.90
C SER A 183 -11.14 49.78 -14.02
N GLY A 184 -11.54 49.50 -15.26
CA GLY A 184 -11.31 50.36 -16.42
C GLY A 184 -12.22 51.57 -16.43
#